data_AF-A0A1F8ZSX7-F1
#
_entry.id   AF-A0A1F8ZSX7-F1
#
_cell.length_a   1.000
_cell.length_b   1.000
_cell.length_c   1.000
_cell.angle_alpha   90.00
_cell.angle_beta   90.00
_cell.angle_gamma   90.00
#
_symmetry.space_group_name_H-M   'P 1'
#
loop_
_entity.id
_entity.type
_entity.pdbx_description
1 polymer ?
#
loop_
_entity_poly.entity_id
_entity_poly.type
_entity_poly.pdbx_seq_one_letter_code
_entity_poly.pdbx_strand_id
1 'polypeptide(L)'
;MLLPVGGYKGYGLSMVVEILCSLLTGMPYGPYIPKMFEAPMNQKRYLGHFVIAMRIDCFQEKAVFMERMSKMMKELRNEPRLDKDIPIQVAGDPEKKSYEERSKNGIPLKSVEYEAFKKLSEKYGIRFE
;
A
#
# COMPACT_ATOMS: atom_id res chain seq x y z
N MET A 1 16.61 2.30 13.30
CA MET A 1 15.36 1.55 13.57
C MET A 1 14.20 2.51 13.31
N LEU A 2 13.16 2.07 12.59
CA LEU A 2 11.95 2.89 12.39
C LEU A 2 11.09 2.84 13.67
N LEU A 3 10.39 3.93 13.98
CA LEU A 3 9.47 4.00 15.12
C LEU A 3 8.05 3.57 14.69
N PRO A 4 7.30 2.85 15.54
CA PRO A 4 5.91 2.49 15.24
C PRO A 4 5.00 3.74 15.28
N VAL A 5 4.05 3.80 14.36
CA VAL A 5 3.05 4.87 14.30
C VAL A 5 2.21 4.91 15.58
N GLY A 6 2.14 6.05 16.26
CA GLY A 6 1.39 6.15 17.52
C GLY A 6 1.91 5.24 18.65
N GLY A 7 3.20 4.89 18.63
CA GLY A 7 3.87 4.18 19.72
C GLY A 7 3.36 2.75 19.92
N TYR A 8 2.95 2.42 21.15
CA TYR A 8 2.53 1.05 21.51
C TYR A 8 1.32 0.55 20.71
N LYS A 9 0.45 1.45 20.22
CA LYS A 9 -0.67 1.07 19.34
C LYS A 9 -0.21 0.62 17.96
N GLY A 10 0.74 1.35 17.36
CA GLY A 10 1.34 0.93 16.09
C GLY A 10 2.13 -0.36 16.24
N TYR A 11 2.81 -0.54 17.37
CA TYR A 11 3.48 -1.81 17.67
C TYR A 11 2.48 -2.97 17.72
N GLY A 12 1.36 -2.81 18.43
CA GLY A 12 0.28 -3.81 18.45
C GLY A 12 -0.31 -4.08 17.07
N LEU A 13 -0.51 -3.04 16.24
CA LEU A 13 -0.98 -3.22 14.86
C LEU A 13 0.01 -4.00 14.00
N SER A 14 1.32 -3.72 14.12
CA SER A 14 2.37 -4.50 13.45
C SER A 14 2.39 -5.95 13.91
N MET A 15 2.13 -6.23 15.19
CA MET A 15 2.02 -7.60 15.68
C MET A 15 0.85 -8.37 15.07
N VAL A 16 -0.31 -7.73 14.86
CA VAL A 16 -1.44 -8.36 14.17
C VAL A 16 -1.05 -8.77 12.75
N VAL A 17 -0.34 -7.89 12.03
CA VAL A 17 0.19 -8.21 10.68
C VAL A 17 1.16 -9.39 10.75
N GLU A 18 2.07 -9.41 11.72
CA GLU A 18 3.04 -10.51 11.89
C GLU A 18 2.35 -11.85 12.18
N ILE A 19 1.33 -11.86 13.03
CA ILE A 19 0.59 -13.09 13.35
C ILE A 19 -0.13 -13.62 12.11
N LEU A 20 -0.82 -12.75 11.37
CA LEU A 20 -1.60 -13.15 10.19
C LEU A 20 -0.71 -13.54 9.01
N CYS A 21 0.37 -12.80 8.76
CA CYS A 21 1.25 -13.05 7.63
C CYS A 21 2.27 -14.13 7.93
N SER A 22 2.86 -14.19 9.12
CA SER A 22 3.96 -15.12 9.44
C SER A 22 3.43 -16.36 10.14
N LEU A 23 2.92 -16.23 11.37
CA LEU A 23 2.57 -17.39 12.19
C LEU A 23 1.44 -18.23 11.60
N LEU A 24 0.37 -17.58 11.10
CA LEU A 24 -0.78 -18.27 10.51
C LEU A 24 -0.42 -19.01 9.21
N THR A 25 0.57 -18.53 8.46
CA THR A 25 1.01 -19.14 7.20
C THR A 25 2.18 -20.11 7.38
N GLY A 26 2.71 -20.23 8.62
CA GLY A 26 3.89 -21.05 8.93
C GLY A 26 5.22 -20.46 8.43
N MET A 27 5.26 -19.16 8.12
CA MET A 27 6.44 -18.46 7.63
C MET A 27 7.28 -17.87 8.80
N PRO A 28 8.60 -17.64 8.59
CA PRO A 28 9.46 -16.99 9.58
C PRO A 28 8.94 -15.61 9.98
N TYR A 29 9.18 -15.21 11.23
CA TYR A 29 8.71 -13.94 11.79
C TYR A 29 9.84 -13.03 12.23
N GLY A 30 9.61 -11.71 12.21
CA GLY A 30 10.51 -10.70 12.75
C GLY A 30 11.98 -10.88 12.34
N PRO A 31 12.93 -11.06 13.29
CA PRO A 31 14.36 -11.14 12.99
C PRO A 31 14.78 -12.42 12.24
N TYR A 32 13.89 -13.42 12.15
CA TYR A 32 14.16 -14.67 11.44
C TYR A 32 13.91 -14.57 9.92
N ILE A 33 13.33 -13.46 9.45
CA ILE A 33 13.17 -13.19 8.02
C ILE A 33 14.51 -12.71 7.45
N PRO A 34 15.04 -13.35 6.38
CA PRO A 34 16.27 -12.89 5.74
C PRO A 34 16.15 -11.43 5.26
N LYS A 35 17.12 -10.61 5.64
CA LYS A 35 17.15 -9.17 5.35
C LYS A 35 17.17 -8.87 3.85
N MET A 36 16.48 -7.81 3.42
CA MET A 36 16.25 -7.54 2.01
C MET A 36 17.49 -7.23 1.16
N PHE A 37 18.47 -6.53 1.71
CA PHE A 37 19.66 -6.11 0.95
C PHE A 37 20.96 -6.70 1.49
N GLU A 38 20.90 -7.44 2.61
CA GLU A 38 22.08 -8.04 3.25
C GLU A 38 22.14 -9.56 3.05
N ALA A 39 21.01 -10.24 2.86
CA ALA A 39 21.00 -11.68 2.62
C ALA A 39 21.41 -12.01 1.17
N PRO A 40 22.06 -13.16 0.93
CA PRO A 40 22.37 -13.63 -0.42
C PRO A 40 21.15 -13.66 -1.34
N MET A 41 21.30 -13.18 -2.57
CA MET A 41 20.17 -13.06 -3.52
C MET A 41 19.59 -14.43 -3.94
N ASN A 42 20.36 -15.51 -3.81
CA ASN A 42 19.92 -16.88 -4.05
C ASN A 42 19.16 -17.51 -2.86
N GLN A 43 19.09 -16.83 -1.72
CA GLN A 43 18.36 -17.30 -0.55
C GLN A 43 16.88 -16.91 -0.63
N LYS A 44 15.99 -17.91 -0.54
CA LYS A 44 14.55 -17.67 -0.41
C LYS A 44 14.25 -16.97 0.91
N ARG A 45 13.36 -15.99 0.89
CA ARG A 45 12.97 -15.22 2.08
C ARG A 45 11.82 -15.80 2.87
N TYR A 46 11.02 -16.67 2.23
CA TYR A 46 9.84 -17.27 2.86
C TYR A 46 8.90 -16.21 3.47
N LEU A 47 8.54 -15.19 2.68
CA LEU A 47 7.58 -14.18 3.12
C LEU A 47 6.18 -14.77 3.09
N GLY A 48 5.41 -14.51 4.14
CA GLY A 48 4.01 -14.87 4.22
C GLY A 48 3.09 -13.69 3.89
N HIS A 49 1.93 -14.01 3.33
CA HIS A 49 0.91 -13.05 2.97
C HIS A 49 -0.45 -13.53 3.47
N PHE A 50 -1.26 -12.59 3.94
CA PHE A 50 -2.63 -12.84 4.35
C PHE A 50 -3.58 -11.96 3.54
N VAL A 51 -4.64 -12.56 3.00
CA VAL A 51 -5.66 -11.86 2.22
C VAL A 51 -7.03 -12.24 2.79
N ILE A 52 -7.86 -11.22 3.02
CA ILE A 52 -9.23 -11.39 3.49
C ILE A 52 -10.19 -10.73 2.52
N ALA A 53 -11.25 -11.44 2.15
CA ALA A 53 -12.38 -10.92 1.39
C ALA A 53 -13.67 -11.17 2.16
N MET A 54 -14.43 -10.10 2.42
CA MET A 54 -15.70 -10.19 3.16
C MET A 54 -16.87 -9.95 2.21
N ARG A 55 -17.81 -10.90 2.17
CA ARG A 55 -19.02 -10.79 1.35
C ARG A 55 -20.05 -9.92 2.08
N ILE A 56 -20.22 -8.68 1.62
CA ILE A 56 -21.03 -7.66 2.32
C ILE A 56 -22.53 -7.97 2.36
N ASP A 57 -23.05 -8.70 1.36
CA ASP A 57 -24.46 -9.08 1.27
C ASP A 57 -24.89 -10.13 2.31
N CYS A 58 -23.94 -10.76 3.00
CA CYS A 58 -24.20 -11.58 4.18
C CYS A 58 -24.70 -10.78 5.39
N PHE A 59 -24.46 -9.46 5.40
CA PHE A 59 -24.71 -8.62 6.57
C PHE A 59 -25.84 -7.61 6.34
N GLN A 60 -26.00 -7.11 5.11
CA GLN A 60 -27.08 -6.19 4.74
C GLN A 60 -27.24 -6.15 3.21
N GLU A 61 -28.34 -5.59 2.72
CA GLU A 61 -28.54 -5.41 1.28
C GLU A 61 -27.38 -4.60 0.65
N LYS A 62 -26.82 -5.12 -0.44
CA LYS A 62 -25.66 -4.52 -1.10
C LYS A 62 -25.87 -3.06 -1.48
N ALA A 63 -27.05 -2.71 -2.03
CA ALA A 63 -27.35 -1.34 -2.43
C ALA A 63 -27.30 -0.38 -1.23
N VAL A 64 -27.90 -0.79 -0.11
CA VAL A 64 -27.91 -0.03 1.15
C VAL A 64 -26.49 0.16 1.71
N PHE A 65 -25.65 -0.88 1.69
CA PHE A 65 -24.25 -0.77 2.11
C PHE A 65 -23.48 0.26 1.27
N MET A 66 -23.62 0.17 -0.06
CA MET A 66 -22.92 1.06 -0.99
C MET A 66 -23.37 2.52 -0.85
N GLU A 67 -24.67 2.75 -0.67
CA GLU A 67 -25.22 4.09 -0.41
C GLU A 67 -24.65 4.68 0.88
N ARG A 68 -24.67 3.91 1.98
CA ARG A 68 -24.13 4.34 3.28
C ARG A 68 -22.63 4.61 3.22
N MET A 69 -21.86 3.77 2.53
CA MET A 69 -20.44 3.98 2.34
C MET A 69 -20.18 5.28 1.57
N SER A 70 -20.91 5.51 0.47
CA SER A 70 -20.79 6.74 -0.32
C SER A 70 -21.15 7.98 0.49
N LYS A 71 -22.24 7.91 1.27
CA LYS A 71 -22.68 8.96 2.18
C LYS A 71 -21.61 9.28 3.22
N MET A 72 -21.08 8.28 3.93
CA MET A 72 -20.02 8.46 4.93
C MET A 72 -18.77 9.11 4.32
N MET A 73 -18.35 8.63 3.15
CA MET A 73 -17.20 9.21 2.44
C MET A 73 -17.44 10.67 2.04
N LYS A 74 -18.68 11.03 1.68
CA LYS A 74 -19.06 12.42 1.38
C LYS A 74 -19.08 13.29 2.63
N GLU A 75 -19.64 12.78 3.73
CA GLU A 75 -19.69 13.49 5.02
C GLU A 75 -18.28 13.82 5.52
N LEU A 76 -17.38 12.82 5.57
CA LEU A 76 -15.99 13.01 6.01
C LEU A 76 -15.25 14.11 5.22
N ARG A 77 -15.44 14.19 3.90
CA ARG A 77 -14.79 15.23 3.06
C ARG A 77 -15.36 16.63 3.28
N ASN A 78 -16.57 16.73 3.82
CA ASN A 78 -17.29 17.98 4.08
C ASN A 78 -17.24 18.41 5.56
N GLU A 79 -16.56 17.65 6.42
CA GLU A 79 -16.33 18.05 7.80
C GLU A 79 -15.61 19.42 7.88
N PRO A 80 -15.85 20.21 8.94
CA PRO A 80 -15.17 21.48 9.14
C PRO A 80 -13.65 21.30 9.13
N ARG A 81 -12.98 22.11 8.31
CA ARG A 81 -11.52 22.05 8.14
C ARG A 81 -10.84 23.02 9.09
N LEU A 82 -9.72 22.60 9.68
CA LEU A 82 -8.87 23.49 10.48
C LEU A 82 -8.24 24.57 9.60
N ASP A 83 -7.76 24.18 8.42
CA ASP A 83 -7.26 25.05 7.37
C ASP A 83 -8.18 24.94 6.15
N LYS A 84 -8.64 26.09 5.63
CA LYS A 84 -9.55 26.12 4.48
C LYS A 84 -8.88 25.68 3.18
N ASP A 85 -7.56 25.82 3.10
CA ASP A 85 -6.78 25.51 1.90
C ASP A 85 -6.39 24.03 1.81
N ILE A 86 -6.51 23.28 2.90
CA ILE A 86 -6.17 21.86 2.96
C ILE A 86 -7.45 21.02 3.00
N PRO A 87 -7.83 20.33 1.92
CA PRO A 87 -9.03 19.50 1.92
C PRO A 87 -8.86 18.27 2.81
N ILE A 88 -9.93 17.87 3.50
CA ILE A 88 -9.99 16.57 4.18
C ILE A 88 -10.06 15.48 3.11
N GLN A 89 -9.18 14.50 3.23
CA GLN A 89 -9.06 13.37 2.31
C GLN A 89 -9.39 12.07 3.05
N VAL A 90 -10.01 11.13 2.34
CA VAL A 90 -10.18 9.75 2.82
C VAL A 90 -9.19 8.82 2.12
N ALA A 91 -9.05 7.61 2.65
CA ALA A 91 -8.17 6.59 2.07
C ALA A 91 -8.46 6.38 0.57
N GLY A 92 -7.43 6.49 -0.25
CA GLY A 92 -7.50 6.34 -1.70
C GLY A 92 -7.68 7.64 -2.49
N ASP A 93 -8.01 8.78 -1.86
CA ASP A 93 -8.12 10.05 -2.59
C ASP A 93 -6.79 10.55 -3.17
N PRO A 94 -5.66 10.56 -2.41
CA PRO A 94 -4.36 10.94 -2.97
C PRO A 94 -3.94 10.03 -4.13
N GLU A 95 -4.17 8.72 -3.99
CA GLU A 95 -3.81 7.73 -5.00
C GLU A 95 -4.65 7.87 -6.28
N LYS A 96 -5.96 8.12 -6.16
CA LYS A 96 -6.83 8.40 -7.32
C LYS A 96 -6.38 9.64 -8.08
N LYS A 97 -6.06 10.73 -7.36
CA LYS A 97 -5.53 11.95 -7.97
C LYS A 97 -4.22 11.67 -8.72
N SER A 98 -3.31 10.94 -8.09
CA SER A 98 -2.04 10.57 -8.72
C SER A 98 -2.25 9.67 -9.94
N TYR A 99 -3.20 8.74 -9.89
CA TYR A 99 -3.57 7.89 -11.02
C TYR A 99 -4.13 8.70 -12.19
N GLU A 100 -5.08 9.61 -11.94
CA GLU A 100 -5.68 10.46 -12.98
C GLU A 100 -4.63 11.34 -13.68
N GLU A 101 -3.73 11.93 -12.91
CA GLU A 101 -2.63 12.75 -13.45
C GLU A 101 -1.68 11.90 -14.28
N ARG A 102 -1.18 10.79 -13.75
CA ARG A 102 -0.17 9.95 -14.40
C ARG A 102 -0.71 9.16 -15.59
N SER A 103 -2.01 8.88 -15.61
CA SER A 103 -2.67 8.25 -16.75
C SER A 103 -2.77 9.18 -17.96
N LYS A 104 -2.82 10.50 -17.73
CA LYS A 104 -2.91 11.51 -18.79
C LYS A 104 -1.55 12.06 -19.20
N ASN A 105 -0.69 12.32 -18.22
CA ASN A 105 0.56 13.04 -18.41
C ASN A 105 1.81 12.15 -18.36
N GLY A 106 1.64 10.84 -18.14
CA GLY A 106 2.73 9.89 -17.96
C GLY A 106 3.24 9.81 -16.52
N ILE A 107 4.04 8.78 -16.24
CA ILE A 107 4.64 8.56 -14.91
C ILE A 107 5.94 9.36 -14.83
N PRO A 108 6.09 10.29 -13.85
CA PRO A 108 7.33 11.03 -13.70
C PRO A 108 8.44 10.09 -13.22
N LEU A 109 9.51 9.99 -14.00
CA LEU A 109 10.75 9.31 -13.64
C LEU A 109 11.80 10.35 -13.29
N LYS A 110 12.61 10.11 -12.25
CA LYS A 110 13.81 10.93 -12.05
C LYS A 110 14.91 10.43 -12.98
N SER A 111 15.91 11.28 -13.19
CA SER A 111 17.00 11.01 -14.12
C SER A 111 17.77 9.74 -13.78
N VAL A 112 17.96 9.44 -12.49
CA VAL A 112 18.69 8.24 -12.04
C VAL A 112 17.96 6.97 -12.44
N GLU A 113 16.64 6.92 -12.26
CA GLU A 113 15.83 5.76 -12.63
C GLU A 113 15.74 5.61 -14.15
N TYR A 114 15.61 6.71 -14.90
CA TYR A 114 15.59 6.69 -16.36
C TYR A 114 16.89 6.10 -16.94
N GLU A 115 18.04 6.57 -16.48
CA GLU A 115 19.34 6.06 -16.91
C GLU A 115 19.56 4.59 -16.51
N ALA A 116 19.06 4.18 -15.34
CA ALA A 116 19.11 2.78 -14.93
C ALA A 116 18.29 1.88 -15.86
N PHE A 117 17.09 2.31 -16.27
CA PHE A 117 16.26 1.55 -17.22
C PHE A 117 16.85 1.52 -18.62
N LYS A 118 17.41 2.63 -19.11
CA LYS A 118 18.10 2.68 -20.40
C LYS A 118 19.26 1.68 -20.46
N LYS A 119 20.09 1.63 -19.43
CA LYS A 119 21.19 0.64 -19.32
C LYS A 119 20.69 -0.81 -19.32
N LEU A 120 19.56 -1.07 -18.64
CA LEU A 120 18.94 -2.41 -18.65
C LEU A 120 18.42 -2.78 -20.03
N SER A 121 17.78 -1.83 -20.72
CA SER A 121 17.30 -1.99 -22.09
C SER A 121 18.44 -2.36 -23.05
N GLU A 122 19.55 -1.63 -23.02
CA GLU A 122 20.74 -1.90 -23.84
C GLU A 122 21.32 -3.29 -23.53
N LYS A 123 21.45 -3.63 -22.24
CA LYS A 123 21.98 -4.91 -21.79
C LYS A 123 21.18 -6.10 -22.33
N TYR A 124 19.85 -5.98 -22.38
CA TYR A 124 18.97 -7.07 -22.79
C TYR A 124 18.45 -6.92 -24.23
N GLY A 125 18.88 -5.90 -24.98
CA GLY A 125 18.47 -5.67 -26.36
C GLY A 125 16.97 -5.35 -26.52
N ILE A 126 16.34 -4.78 -25.50
CA ILE A 126 14.91 -4.41 -25.52
C ILE A 126 14.80 -2.92 -25.84
N ARG A 127 13.92 -2.51 -26.75
CA ARG A 127 13.72 -1.09 -27.06
C ARG A 127 13.19 -0.34 -25.82
N PHE A 128 13.81 0.79 -25.49
CA PHE A 128 13.34 1.71 -24.46
C PHE A 128 12.73 2.93 -25.14
N GLU A 129 11.45 3.19 -24.84
CA GLU A 129 10.67 4.33 -25.32
C GLU A 129 10.32 5.25 -24.15
#